data_AF-A0A2V5TRE2-F1
#
_entry.id   AF-A0A2V5TRE2-F1
#
_cell.length_a   1.000
_cell.length_b   1.000
_cell.length_c   1.000
_cell.angle_alpha   90.00
_cell.angle_beta   90.00
_cell.angle_gamma   90.00
#
_symmetry.space_group_name_H-M   'P 1'
#
loop_
_entity.id
_entity.type
_entity.pdbx_description
1 polymer ?
#
loop_
_entity_poly.entity_id
_entity_poly.type
_entity_poly.pdbx_seq_one_letter_code
_entity_poly.pdbx_strand_id
1 'polypeptide(L)'
;MQNLPSKILGLLVCLALAVVSSTAYAQSDVTQPGDPVIASSSNSPGSEGVANAVDNTQAKYLNRDSANDAKPSGLVVTPSVGITRLTGMTIESANDAPDRDPKTVILEGSNDDTIADFNSGTWELIVGITNITPWT
;
A
#
# COMPACT_ATOMS: atom_id res chain seq x y z
N MET A 1 -16.23 64.41 -34.58
CA MET A 1 -17.06 63.18 -34.52
C MET A 1 -16.10 62.03 -34.87
N GLN A 2 -15.76 61.04 -34.05
CA GLN A 2 -16.18 60.62 -32.73
C GLN A 2 -14.99 59.95 -32.04
N ASN A 3 -14.87 60.10 -30.72
CA ASN A 3 -13.97 59.35 -29.86
C ASN A 3 -14.42 57.87 -29.83
N LEU A 4 -13.52 56.91 -30.04
CA LEU A 4 -13.75 55.52 -29.63
C LEU A 4 -12.88 55.19 -28.39
N PRO A 5 -13.46 54.66 -27.31
CA PRO A 5 -12.74 54.38 -26.07
C PRO A 5 -11.96 53.07 -26.14
N SER A 6 -10.81 53.08 -25.46
CA SER A 6 -9.98 51.92 -25.12
C SER A 6 -10.79 50.84 -24.39
N LYS A 7 -10.59 49.58 -24.79
CA LYS A 7 -10.95 48.41 -23.97
C LYS A 7 -9.76 47.47 -23.93
N ILE A 8 -8.88 47.72 -22.96
CA ILE A 8 -7.95 46.71 -22.45
C ILE A 8 -8.81 45.55 -21.93
N LEU A 9 -8.78 44.44 -22.65
CA LEU A 9 -9.43 43.20 -22.25
C LEU A 9 -8.56 42.54 -21.20
N GLY A 10 -8.80 42.86 -19.93
CA GLY A 10 -8.21 42.13 -18.81
C GLY A 10 -8.82 40.74 -18.74
N LEU A 11 -8.11 39.74 -19.25
CA LEU A 11 -8.45 38.34 -19.00
C LEU A 11 -8.06 38.03 -17.56
N LEU A 12 -9.00 38.22 -16.64
CA LEU A 12 -8.90 37.67 -15.30
C LEU A 12 -9.07 36.15 -15.45
N VAL A 13 -7.95 35.43 -15.57
CA VAL A 13 -7.97 33.96 -15.41
C VAL A 13 -8.24 33.71 -13.93
N CYS A 14 -9.51 33.56 -13.59
CA CYS A 14 -9.91 32.92 -12.35
C CYS A 14 -9.45 31.47 -12.45
N LEU A 15 -8.22 31.18 -12.02
CA LEU A 15 -7.78 29.82 -11.75
C LEU A 15 -8.72 29.31 -10.66
N ALA A 16 -9.72 28.51 -11.06
CA ALA A 16 -10.57 27.83 -10.11
C ALA A 16 -9.64 26.93 -9.28
N LEU A 17 -9.38 27.33 -8.05
CA LEU A 17 -8.75 26.46 -7.08
C LEU A 17 -9.75 25.34 -6.83
N ALA A 18 -9.62 24.23 -7.57
CA ALA A 18 -10.33 23.01 -7.29
C ALA A 18 -9.78 22.50 -5.97
N VAL A 19 -10.40 22.90 -4.86
CA VAL A 19 -10.21 22.24 -3.58
C VAL A 19 -10.79 20.86 -3.75
N VAL A 20 -9.94 19.89 -4.06
CA VAL A 20 -10.28 18.48 -4.01
C VAL A 20 -10.40 18.16 -2.53
N SER A 21 -11.60 18.34 -2.00
CA SER A 21 -11.96 17.88 -0.66
C SER A 21 -12.01 16.37 -0.69
N SER A 22 -10.89 15.70 -0.43
CA SER A 22 -10.90 14.27 -0.15
C SER A 22 -11.61 14.09 1.19
N THR A 23 -12.86 13.63 1.17
CA THR A 23 -13.46 13.00 2.34
C THR A 23 -12.62 11.78 2.65
N ALA A 24 -11.72 11.89 3.63
CA ALA A 24 -11.10 10.75 4.26
C ALA A 24 -12.20 10.01 5.01
N TYR A 25 -12.88 9.10 4.32
CA TYR A 25 -13.59 8.04 5.03
C TYR A 25 -12.54 7.32 5.87
N ALA A 26 -12.89 6.93 7.10
CA ALA A 26 -12.16 5.87 7.78
C ALA A 26 -12.38 4.59 6.97
N GLN A 27 -11.73 4.49 5.80
CA GLN A 27 -11.68 3.26 5.06
C GLN A 27 -10.83 2.34 5.93
N SER A 28 -11.48 1.37 6.58
CA SER A 28 -10.81 0.47 7.52
C SER A 28 -9.71 -0.34 6.83
N ASP A 29 -9.91 -0.64 5.55
CA ASP A 29 -8.96 -1.36 4.71
C ASP A 29 -8.66 -0.53 3.46
N VAL A 30 -7.41 -0.10 3.34
CA VAL A 30 -6.95 0.73 2.22
C VAL A 30 -6.57 -0.11 0.99
N THR A 31 -6.44 -1.43 1.14
CA THR A 31 -6.14 -2.34 0.05
C THR A 31 -7.42 -2.78 -0.66
N GLN A 32 -7.31 -3.12 -1.93
CA GLN A 32 -8.40 -3.65 -2.75
C GLN A 32 -7.92 -4.85 -3.58
N PRO A 33 -8.78 -5.85 -3.84
CA PRO A 33 -8.48 -6.91 -4.78
C PRO A 33 -8.13 -6.32 -6.15
N GLY A 34 -6.93 -6.66 -6.64
CA GLY A 34 -6.40 -6.13 -7.90
C GLY A 34 -5.49 -4.91 -7.76
N ASP A 35 -5.25 -4.40 -6.55
CA ASP A 35 -4.15 -3.46 -6.32
C ASP A 35 -2.82 -4.05 -6.82
N PRO A 36 -1.92 -3.26 -7.41
CA PRO A 36 -0.57 -3.72 -7.72
C PRO A 36 0.14 -4.20 -6.45
N VAL A 37 0.65 -5.43 -6.51
CA VAL A 37 1.40 -6.03 -5.41
C VAL A 37 2.74 -6.58 -5.91
N ILE A 38 3.82 -6.22 -5.23
CA ILE A 38 5.18 -6.69 -5.49
C ILE A 38 5.61 -7.57 -4.32
N ALA A 39 5.93 -8.84 -4.59
CA ALA A 39 6.48 -9.74 -3.58
C ALA A 39 7.97 -9.46 -3.33
N SER A 40 8.46 -9.76 -2.11
CA SER A 40 9.91 -9.73 -1.84
C SER A 40 10.70 -10.73 -2.69
N SER A 41 10.07 -11.82 -3.11
CA SER A 41 10.60 -12.77 -4.10
C SER A 41 9.49 -13.64 -4.70
N SER A 42 9.83 -14.46 -5.69
CA SER A 42 8.92 -15.45 -6.28
C SER A 42 8.91 -16.79 -5.52
N ASN A 43 9.39 -16.85 -4.27
CA ASN A 43 9.50 -18.10 -3.50
C ASN A 43 8.17 -18.52 -2.85
N SER A 44 7.16 -18.68 -3.70
CA SER A 44 5.80 -19.08 -3.36
C SER A 44 5.39 -20.33 -4.14
N PRO A 45 4.66 -21.29 -3.54
CA PRO A 45 4.05 -22.36 -4.32
C PRO A 45 2.91 -21.80 -5.20
N GLY A 46 2.55 -22.54 -6.25
CA GLY A 46 1.79 -22.00 -7.39
C GLY A 46 0.53 -21.21 -7.05
N SER A 47 -0.35 -21.75 -6.21
CA SER A 47 -1.64 -21.12 -5.86
C SER A 47 -1.59 -20.22 -4.62
N GLU A 48 -0.40 -19.90 -4.10
CA GLU A 48 -0.22 -19.14 -2.85
C GLU A 48 0.62 -17.87 -3.09
N GLY A 49 0.40 -17.25 -4.25
CA GLY A 49 1.11 -16.04 -4.68
C GLY A 49 0.68 -14.77 -3.93
N VAL A 50 1.45 -13.70 -4.13
CA VAL A 50 1.32 -12.45 -3.36
C VAL A 50 -0.03 -11.74 -3.50
N ALA A 51 -0.73 -11.92 -4.63
CA ALA A 51 -2.04 -11.34 -4.85
C ALA A 51 -3.08 -11.82 -3.81
N ASN A 52 -2.92 -13.04 -3.30
CA ASN A 52 -3.81 -13.60 -2.28
C ASN A 52 -3.78 -12.83 -0.95
N ALA A 53 -2.75 -12.00 -0.70
CA ALA A 53 -2.65 -11.22 0.54
C ALA A 53 -3.68 -10.09 0.64
N VAL A 54 -4.27 -9.67 -0.48
CA VAL A 54 -5.21 -8.53 -0.57
C VAL A 54 -6.42 -8.84 -1.46
N ASP A 55 -6.72 -10.12 -1.70
CA ASP A 55 -7.76 -10.54 -2.64
C ASP A 55 -9.18 -10.65 -2.04
N ASN A 56 -9.33 -10.38 -0.74
CA ASN A 56 -10.58 -10.51 0.02
C ASN A 56 -11.19 -11.93 -0.04
N THR A 57 -10.35 -12.96 -0.12
CA THR A 57 -10.74 -14.37 -0.03
C THR A 57 -10.01 -15.09 1.11
N GLN A 58 -10.21 -16.41 1.24
CA GLN A 58 -9.45 -17.24 2.18
C GLN A 58 -8.15 -17.81 1.57
N ALA A 59 -7.80 -17.42 0.34
CA ALA A 59 -6.54 -17.83 -0.25
C ALA A 59 -5.37 -17.23 0.53
N LYS A 60 -4.28 -17.99 0.71
CA LYS A 60 -3.11 -17.54 1.47
C LYS A 60 -2.02 -17.03 0.56
N TYR A 61 -1.22 -16.09 1.04
CA TYR A 61 0.12 -15.83 0.51
C TYR A 61 1.15 -16.55 1.36
N LEU A 62 1.96 -17.41 0.73
CA LEU A 62 3.10 -18.06 1.38
C LEU A 62 4.39 -17.67 0.68
N ASN A 63 5.32 -17.08 1.43
CA ASN A 63 6.69 -16.89 0.98
C ASN A 63 7.65 -17.69 1.89
N ARG A 64 8.45 -18.57 1.29
CA ARG A 64 9.35 -19.50 2.00
C ARG A 64 10.70 -18.88 2.37
N ASP A 65 10.87 -17.60 2.13
CA ASP A 65 12.11 -16.85 2.37
C ASP A 65 12.51 -16.74 3.83
N SER A 66 11.55 -16.45 4.72
CA SER A 66 11.80 -16.42 6.16
C SER A 66 11.98 -17.80 6.78
N ALA A 67 12.03 -18.88 6.00
CA ALA A 67 12.35 -20.20 6.55
C ALA A 67 13.75 -20.18 7.19
N ASN A 68 13.82 -20.54 8.47
CA ASN A 68 15.04 -20.47 9.27
C ASN A 68 15.65 -19.05 9.33
N ASP A 69 14.80 -18.01 9.33
CA ASP A 69 15.20 -16.60 9.43
C ASP A 69 16.22 -16.16 8.35
N ALA A 70 16.19 -16.80 7.17
CA ALA A 70 17.22 -16.61 6.16
C ALA A 70 17.14 -15.25 5.43
N LYS A 71 15.94 -14.81 5.06
CA LYS A 71 15.68 -13.50 4.44
C LYS A 71 14.21 -13.09 4.63
N PRO A 72 13.86 -11.80 4.57
CA PRO A 72 12.50 -11.36 4.85
C PRO A 72 11.50 -11.81 3.77
N SER A 73 10.42 -12.46 4.21
CA SER A 73 9.17 -12.57 3.47
C SER A 73 8.38 -11.26 3.60
N GLY A 74 7.99 -10.66 2.48
CA GLY A 74 7.23 -9.42 2.48
C GLY A 74 6.50 -9.16 1.17
N LEU A 75 5.80 -8.02 1.14
CA LEU A 75 5.11 -7.48 -0.02
C LEU A 75 5.06 -5.95 0.05
N VAL A 76 4.98 -5.32 -1.12
CA VAL A 76 4.61 -3.91 -1.30
C VAL A 76 3.26 -3.88 -1.99
N VAL A 77 2.33 -3.07 -1.49
CA VAL A 77 1.04 -2.80 -2.12
C VAL A 77 1.02 -1.34 -2.56
N THR A 78 0.56 -1.07 -3.78
CA THR A 78 0.22 0.29 -4.23
C THR A 78 -1.30 0.45 -4.19
N PRO A 79 -1.86 1.09 -3.14
CA PRO A 79 -3.31 1.20 -3.00
C PRO A 79 -3.94 2.05 -4.11
N SER A 80 -4.91 1.50 -4.83
CA SER A 80 -5.64 2.23 -5.88
C SER A 80 -6.56 3.34 -5.35
N VAL A 81 -6.83 3.34 -4.05
CA VAL A 81 -7.64 4.36 -3.36
C VAL A 81 -6.94 5.72 -3.23
N GLY A 82 -5.67 5.80 -3.64
CA GLY A 82 -4.86 7.02 -3.62
C GLY A 82 -4.14 7.24 -2.29
N ILE A 83 -3.57 8.43 -2.13
CA ILE A 83 -2.79 8.80 -0.95
C ILE A 83 -3.68 8.71 0.30
N THR A 84 -3.27 7.86 1.24
CA THR A 84 -4.01 7.59 2.47
C THR A 84 -3.05 7.55 3.65
N ARG A 85 -3.56 7.87 4.84
CA ARG A 85 -2.80 7.76 6.07
C ARG A 85 -2.98 6.36 6.64
N LEU A 86 -1.92 5.55 6.57
CA LEU A 86 -1.86 4.27 7.26
C LEU A 86 -1.81 4.48 8.78
N THR A 87 -2.70 3.81 9.52
CA THR A 87 -2.75 3.84 10.99
C THR A 87 -2.59 2.48 11.64
N GLY A 88 -2.56 1.42 10.84
CA GLY A 88 -2.45 0.05 11.31
C GLY A 88 -2.52 -0.93 10.16
N MET A 89 -2.40 -2.20 10.50
CA MET A 89 -2.51 -3.32 9.59
C MET A 89 -3.20 -4.47 10.33
N THR A 90 -4.03 -5.20 9.62
CA THR A 90 -4.60 -6.47 10.07
C THR A 90 -4.06 -7.57 9.16
N ILE A 91 -3.70 -8.69 9.77
CA ILE A 91 -3.20 -9.88 9.08
C ILE A 91 -3.79 -11.10 9.79
N GLU A 92 -4.07 -12.14 9.02
CA GLU A 92 -4.66 -13.40 9.51
C GLU A 92 -3.67 -14.54 9.25
N SER A 93 -3.60 -15.50 10.17
CA SER A 93 -2.78 -16.70 9.98
C SER A 93 -3.39 -17.59 8.91
N ALA A 94 -2.52 -18.29 8.19
CA ALA A 94 -2.95 -19.28 7.20
C ALA A 94 -3.19 -20.65 7.84
N ASN A 95 -3.84 -21.55 7.11
CA ASN A 95 -4.15 -22.91 7.55
C ASN A 95 -2.96 -23.90 7.42
N ASP A 96 -1.73 -23.50 7.74
CA ASP A 96 -0.55 -24.37 7.71
C ASP A 96 -0.17 -24.90 9.10
N ALA A 97 0.73 -24.19 9.80
CA ALA A 97 1.20 -24.56 11.13
C ALA A 97 1.50 -23.27 11.93
N PRO A 98 1.15 -23.20 13.23
CA PRO A 98 1.34 -21.99 14.04
C PRO A 98 2.78 -21.44 14.03
N ASP A 99 3.78 -22.31 13.92
CA ASP A 99 5.19 -21.90 13.86
C ASP A 99 5.57 -21.08 12.61
N ARG A 100 4.67 -21.00 11.62
CA ARG A 100 4.83 -20.22 10.38
C ARG A 100 4.20 -18.84 10.45
N ASP A 101 3.50 -18.52 11.54
CA ASP A 101 2.94 -17.19 11.73
C ASP A 101 4.04 -16.14 11.88
N PRO A 102 3.80 -14.87 11.49
CA PRO A 102 4.77 -13.81 11.64
C PRO A 102 5.17 -13.63 13.10
N LYS A 103 6.45 -13.83 13.41
CA LYS A 103 7.05 -13.51 14.73
C LYS A 103 7.46 -12.04 14.85
N THR A 104 7.71 -11.42 13.70
CA THR A 104 8.05 -10.02 13.54
C THR A 104 7.29 -9.47 12.35
N VAL A 105 6.74 -8.27 12.52
CA VAL A 105 6.01 -7.52 11.49
C VAL A 105 6.55 -6.10 11.47
N ILE A 106 6.93 -5.64 10.28
CA ILE A 106 7.37 -4.27 10.02
C ILE A 106 6.39 -3.68 9.02
N LEU A 107 5.79 -2.54 9.35
CA LEU A 107 4.94 -1.75 8.46
C LEU A 107 5.64 -0.43 8.15
N GLU A 108 5.84 -0.19 6.87
CA GLU A 108 6.46 1.02 6.34
C GLU A 108 5.55 1.64 5.28
N GLY A 109 5.75 2.92 5.01
CA GLY A 109 5.04 3.65 3.96
C GLY A 109 5.99 4.47 3.10
N SER A 110 5.60 4.71 1.86
CA SER A 110 6.31 5.58 0.93
C SER A 110 5.31 6.44 0.15
N ASN A 111 5.71 7.66 -0.19
CA ASN A 111 4.99 8.52 -1.14
C ASN A 111 5.75 8.66 -2.47
N ASP A 112 6.76 7.81 -2.73
CA ASP A 112 7.48 7.84 -4.00
C ASP A 112 6.52 7.47 -5.15
N ASP A 113 6.53 8.28 -6.22
CA ASP A 113 5.61 8.14 -7.35
C ASP A 113 5.72 6.78 -8.06
N THR A 114 6.85 6.10 -7.90
CA THR A 114 7.12 4.78 -8.48
C THR A 114 7.97 3.93 -7.55
N ILE A 115 7.43 2.79 -7.12
CA ILE A 115 8.19 1.68 -6.51
C ILE A 115 8.26 0.55 -7.55
N ALA A 116 9.46 0.24 -8.03
CA ALA A 116 9.66 -0.72 -9.12
C ALA A 116 9.85 -2.16 -8.60
N ASP A 117 10.40 -2.30 -7.40
CA ASP A 117 10.65 -3.57 -6.73
C ASP A 117 10.61 -3.43 -5.20
N PHE A 118 10.60 -4.56 -4.49
CA PHE A 118 10.48 -4.64 -3.03
C PHE A 118 11.56 -3.87 -2.26
N ASN A 119 12.76 -3.71 -2.81
CA ASN A 119 13.88 -3.02 -2.16
C ASN A 119 14.12 -1.60 -2.70
N SER A 120 13.24 -1.12 -3.59
CA SER A 120 13.31 0.23 -4.16
C SER A 120 12.49 1.23 -3.35
N GLY A 121 12.78 2.52 -3.54
CA GLY A 121 12.06 3.62 -2.91
C GLY A 121 12.58 4.05 -1.54
N THR A 122 11.94 5.09 -1.02
CA THR A 122 12.23 5.69 0.28
C THR A 122 11.12 5.32 1.26
N TRP A 123 11.45 4.50 2.24
CA TRP A 123 10.50 3.96 3.21
C TRP A 123 10.59 4.68 4.55
N GLU A 124 9.44 5.05 5.09
CA GLU A 124 9.30 5.54 6.45
C GLU A 124 8.69 4.44 7.32
N LEU A 125 9.38 4.11 8.42
CA LEU A 125 8.86 3.17 9.41
C LEU A 125 7.62 3.74 10.10
N ILE A 126 6.50 3.02 10.00
CA ILE A 126 5.26 3.33 10.73
C ILE A 126 5.23 2.57 12.05
N VAL A 127 5.45 1.26 12.01
CA VAL A 127 5.49 0.42 13.22
C VAL A 127 6.33 -0.84 12.99
N GLY A 128 7.03 -1.27 14.03
CA GLY A 128 7.67 -2.59 14.10
C GLY A 128 7.22 -3.32 15.35
N ILE A 129 6.71 -4.54 15.18
CA ILE A 129 6.28 -5.43 16.26
C ILE A 129 7.11 -6.69 16.19
N THR A 130 7.77 -7.06 17.29
CA THR A 130 8.62 -8.25 17.39
C THR A 130 8.12 -9.16 18.51
N ASN A 131 8.54 -10.42 18.50
CA ASN A 131 8.16 -11.43 19.50
C ASN A 131 6.64 -11.66 19.56
N ILE A 132 5.99 -11.61 18.40
CA ILE A 132 4.59 -11.98 18.26
C ILE A 132 4.48 -13.47 18.57
N THR A 133 3.58 -13.82 19.50
CA THR A 133 3.26 -15.22 19.79
C THR A 133 2.47 -15.81 18.62
N PRO A 134 2.73 -17.06 18.22
CA PRO A 134 1.91 -17.75 17.21
C PRO A 134 0.41 -17.61 17.47
N TRP A 135 -0.36 -17.43 16.41
CA TRP A 135 -1.81 -17.31 16.48
C TRP A 135 -2.41 -18.71 16.40
N THR A 136 -2.92 -19.18 17.53
CA THR A 136 -3.50 -20.52 17.69
C THR A 136 -4.94 -20.59 17.25
#